data_AF-A0A950URG4-F1
#
_entry.id   AF-A0A950URG4-F1
#
_cell.length_a   1.000
_cell.length_b   1.000
_cell.length_c   1.000
_cell.angle_alpha   90.00
_cell.angle_beta   90.00
_cell.angle_gamma   90.00
#
_symmetry.space_group_name_H-M   'P 1'
#
loop_
_entity.id
_entity.type
_entity.pdbx_description
1 polymer ?
#
loop_
_entity_poly.entity_id
_entity_poly.type
_entity_poly.pdbx_seq_one_letter_code
_entity_poly.pdbx_strand_id
1 'polypeptide(L)'
;MRRRWPWALASTALFSAIAILAASPSFAQTTTTAPPTTPAEETFRTNFEAMLTGLEPVVNKVQANPSTAAGYKVTGTNTVAALESAKQQVANLDSTNLDALQQALQAYASWQQAPAQMTSAISAFNPPSTKFPYTNDFAGTFTSSCNSAGDPRAEFAAAEAANIAQTAAQAAMLAAPGVAAVFVGIDVPTGVKIALAVVWGVLNGVYLGLSQALAVSTDCFATEFGNEENLILPQGGKRIASEITVQGLITSAQATSATITQALNAIDNVSTQADSLNTAATDLNTTLTDVNTRVSEVKTDLQTLQANVAILKNTQVIELNKAKTAITNLSTFQSLQLRMAIEENLATNKTFTGAVGLYEVPAANGGYLDLVKTIVTDTVNKETAAGQGNPAKAATDLATANNYFANHQYKLAYKTYCTAYNDVA
;
A
#
# COMPACT_ATOMS: atom_id res chain seq x y z
N MET A 1 -25.11 16.28 -50.31
CA MET A 1 -25.64 15.52 -49.16
C MET A 1 -25.04 16.08 -47.88
N ARG A 2 -25.85 16.73 -47.03
CA ARG A 2 -25.39 17.33 -45.75
C ARG A 2 -25.27 16.24 -44.68
N ARG A 3 -24.08 15.67 -44.48
CA ARG A 3 -23.79 14.83 -43.30
C ARG A 3 -23.41 15.74 -42.13
N ARG A 4 -24.37 16.00 -41.24
CA ARG A 4 -24.08 16.59 -39.92
C ARG A 4 -23.28 15.55 -39.13
N TRP A 5 -22.04 15.88 -38.74
CA TRP A 5 -21.20 15.05 -37.85
C TRP A 5 -21.62 15.29 -36.39
N PRO A 6 -22.25 14.32 -35.70
CA PRO A 6 -22.71 14.48 -34.31
C PRO A 6 -21.60 14.35 -33.25
N TRP A 7 -20.35 14.09 -33.65
CA TRP A 7 -19.24 13.82 -32.72
C TRP A 7 -18.73 15.06 -31.95
N ALA A 8 -19.04 16.28 -32.39
CA ALA A 8 -18.55 17.50 -31.75
C ALA A 8 -19.26 17.87 -30.43
N LEU A 9 -20.46 17.34 -30.15
CA LEU A 9 -21.26 17.71 -28.97
C LEU A 9 -21.11 16.76 -27.77
N ALA A 10 -20.64 15.52 -27.99
CA ALA A 10 -20.38 14.58 -26.89
C ALA A 10 -19.06 14.91 -26.17
N SER A 11 -18.09 15.45 -26.89
CA SER A 11 -16.79 15.84 -26.35
C SER A 11 -16.94 16.98 -25.34
N THR A 12 -17.75 18.01 -25.61
CA THR A 12 -17.92 19.23 -24.79
C THR A 12 -18.36 18.99 -23.33
N ALA A 13 -19.08 17.90 -23.02
CA ALA A 13 -19.56 17.62 -21.66
C ALA A 13 -18.46 17.13 -20.70
N LEU A 14 -17.39 16.49 -21.21
CA LEU A 14 -16.24 16.09 -20.39
C LEU A 14 -15.33 17.29 -20.04
N PHE A 15 -15.36 18.37 -20.84
CA PHE A 15 -14.48 19.54 -20.67
C PHE A 15 -14.87 20.45 -19.49
N SER A 16 -16.16 20.49 -19.11
CA SER A 16 -16.62 21.32 -18.00
C SER A 16 -16.05 20.84 -16.66
N ALA A 17 -15.83 19.54 -16.48
CA ALA A 17 -15.34 18.98 -15.22
C ALA A 17 -13.86 19.27 -14.95
N ILE A 18 -13.02 19.35 -16.00
CA ILE A 18 -11.57 19.54 -15.86
C ILE A 18 -11.22 21.04 -15.75
N ALA A 19 -11.94 21.92 -16.44
CA ALA A 19 -11.77 23.38 -16.30
C ALA A 19 -12.13 23.89 -14.88
N ILE A 20 -13.05 23.21 -14.17
CA ILE A 20 -13.45 23.56 -12.80
C ILE A 20 -12.32 23.26 -11.78
N LEU A 21 -11.48 22.25 -12.03
CA LEU A 21 -10.33 21.94 -11.16
C LEU A 21 -9.20 22.97 -11.28
N ALA A 22 -8.98 23.57 -12.46
CA ALA A 22 -7.95 24.59 -12.68
C ALA A 22 -8.37 26.01 -12.22
N ALA A 23 -9.68 26.27 -12.06
CA ALA A 23 -10.21 27.59 -11.67
C ALA A 23 -10.53 27.72 -10.18
N SER A 24 -10.19 26.73 -9.34
CA SER A 24 -10.43 26.74 -7.90
C SER A 24 -9.42 27.67 -7.19
N PRO A 25 -9.83 28.83 -6.62
CA PRO A 25 -8.92 29.81 -6.02
C PRO A 25 -8.37 29.41 -4.64
N SER A 26 -8.51 28.16 -4.21
CA SER A 26 -8.19 27.70 -2.85
C SER A 26 -6.77 27.16 -2.64
N PHE A 27 -5.88 27.18 -3.64
CA PHE A 27 -4.46 26.88 -3.45
C PHE A 27 -3.69 28.14 -3.04
N ALA A 28 -3.98 28.66 -1.84
CA ALA A 28 -3.16 29.69 -1.22
C ALA A 28 -1.76 29.11 -0.94
N GLN A 29 -0.75 29.66 -1.62
CA GLN A 29 0.66 29.32 -1.49
C GLN A 29 1.12 29.47 -0.03
N THR A 30 1.28 28.36 0.68
CA THR A 30 2.20 28.30 1.81
C THR A 30 3.61 28.16 1.23
N THR A 31 4.38 29.26 1.26
CA THR A 31 5.81 29.28 0.93
C THR A 31 6.57 28.39 1.91
N THR A 32 6.56 27.09 1.64
CA THR A 32 7.35 26.10 2.32
C THR A 32 8.59 25.89 1.48
N THR A 33 9.75 25.98 2.12
CA THR A 33 11.04 25.63 1.52
C THR A 33 10.92 24.30 0.78
N ALA A 34 11.37 24.27 -0.48
CA ALA A 34 11.30 23.08 -1.33
C ALA A 34 11.73 21.83 -0.53
N PRO A 35 10.95 20.73 -0.59
CA PRO A 35 11.27 19.50 0.13
C PRO A 35 12.69 19.04 -0.25
N PRO A 36 13.43 18.40 0.67
CA PRO A 36 14.75 17.88 0.34
C PRO A 36 14.63 16.88 -0.82
N THR A 37 15.32 17.17 -1.94
CA THR A 37 15.40 16.32 -3.13
C THR A 37 16.83 15.86 -3.40
N THR A 38 16.97 14.76 -4.14
CA THR A 38 18.27 14.32 -4.64
C THR A 38 18.72 15.14 -5.85
N PRO A 39 20.03 15.23 -6.17
CA PRO A 39 20.48 15.92 -7.39
C PRO A 39 19.88 15.37 -8.70
N ALA A 40 19.54 14.08 -8.73
CA ALA A 40 18.91 13.44 -9.89
C ALA A 40 17.45 13.88 -10.06
N GLU A 41 16.69 13.94 -8.96
CA GLU A 41 15.31 14.45 -8.94
C GLU A 41 15.25 15.92 -9.38
N GLU A 42 16.19 16.75 -8.94
CA GLU A 42 16.20 18.17 -9.31
C GLU A 42 16.58 18.37 -10.79
N THR A 43 17.45 17.50 -11.31
CA THR A 43 17.74 17.43 -12.75
C THR A 43 16.48 17.04 -13.53
N PHE A 44 15.71 16.06 -13.05
CA PHE A 44 14.45 15.67 -13.66
C PHE A 44 13.40 16.80 -13.62
N ARG A 45 13.23 17.45 -12.46
CA ARG A 45 12.35 18.61 -12.29
C ARG A 45 12.67 19.70 -13.32
N THR A 46 13.95 20.08 -13.41
CA THR A 46 14.45 21.07 -14.37
C THR A 46 14.12 20.68 -15.82
N ASN A 47 14.33 19.41 -16.19
CA ASN A 47 14.01 18.91 -17.53
C ASN A 47 12.50 18.93 -17.82
N PHE A 48 11.67 18.63 -16.82
CA PHE A 48 10.22 18.65 -16.97
C PHE A 48 9.68 20.08 -17.10
N GLU A 49 10.19 21.02 -16.30
CA GLU A 49 9.88 22.44 -16.42
C GLU A 49 10.34 23.02 -17.78
N ALA A 50 11.49 22.59 -18.29
CA ALA A 50 11.97 22.96 -19.62
C ALA A 50 11.00 22.45 -20.71
N MET A 51 10.48 21.22 -20.58
CA MET A 51 9.46 20.69 -21.48
C MET A 51 8.16 21.51 -21.41
N LEU A 52 7.67 21.84 -20.21
CA LEU A 52 6.46 22.68 -20.05
C LEU A 52 6.67 24.05 -20.68
N THR A 53 7.85 24.65 -20.49
CA THR A 53 8.21 25.94 -21.09
C THR A 53 8.27 25.85 -22.61
N GLY A 54 8.79 24.75 -23.15
CA GLY A 54 8.79 24.51 -24.60
C GLY A 54 7.39 24.42 -25.23
N LEU A 55 6.34 24.10 -24.45
CA LEU A 55 4.96 24.06 -24.93
C LEU A 55 4.30 25.45 -25.02
N GLU A 56 4.84 26.48 -24.37
CA GLU A 56 4.30 27.84 -24.45
C GLU A 56 4.26 28.41 -25.88
N PRO A 57 5.36 28.37 -26.67
CA PRO A 57 5.31 28.88 -28.05
C PRO A 57 4.34 28.10 -28.94
N VAL A 58 4.19 26.79 -28.70
CA VAL A 58 3.20 25.92 -29.35
C VAL A 58 1.79 26.44 -29.07
N VAL A 59 1.44 26.59 -27.79
CA VAL A 59 0.12 27.07 -27.37
C VAL A 59 -0.15 28.48 -27.90
N ASN A 60 0.81 29.40 -27.77
CA ASN A 60 0.67 30.78 -28.24
C ASN A 60 0.45 30.84 -29.75
N LYS A 61 1.16 30.00 -30.53
CA LYS A 61 1.02 29.99 -31.99
C LYS A 61 -0.31 29.39 -32.42
N VAL A 62 -0.81 28.34 -31.74
CA VAL A 62 -2.15 27.81 -32.00
C VAL A 62 -3.22 28.81 -31.56
N GLN A 63 -3.06 29.52 -30.45
CA GLN A 63 -4.02 30.57 -30.04
C GLN A 63 -4.01 31.80 -30.97
N ALA A 64 -2.87 32.12 -31.59
CA ALA A 64 -2.76 33.24 -32.52
C ALA A 64 -3.42 32.96 -33.89
N ASN A 65 -3.64 31.69 -34.25
CA ASN A 65 -4.33 31.36 -35.49
C ASN A 65 -5.85 31.61 -35.35
N PRO A 66 -6.49 32.40 -36.25
CA PRO A 66 -7.90 32.77 -36.13
C PRO A 66 -8.87 31.59 -36.05
N SER A 67 -8.62 30.52 -36.81
CA SER A 67 -9.49 29.34 -36.91
C SER A 67 -9.52 28.57 -35.59
N THR A 68 -8.37 28.41 -34.95
CA THR A 68 -8.22 27.73 -33.66
C THR A 68 -8.56 28.64 -32.48
N ALA A 69 -8.30 29.95 -32.57
CA ALA A 69 -8.68 30.94 -31.56
C ALA A 69 -10.19 30.95 -31.29
N ALA A 70 -11.01 30.78 -32.34
CA ALA A 70 -12.47 30.65 -32.20
C ALA A 70 -12.85 29.43 -31.35
N GLY A 71 -12.18 28.29 -31.57
CA GLY A 71 -12.35 27.08 -30.75
C GLY A 71 -12.03 27.31 -29.28
N TYR A 72 -10.88 27.93 -28.97
CA TYR A 72 -10.49 28.24 -27.58
C TYR A 72 -11.45 29.22 -26.89
N LYS A 73 -12.00 30.20 -27.63
CA LYS A 73 -13.01 31.13 -27.09
C LYS A 73 -14.30 30.42 -26.72
N VAL A 74 -14.72 29.43 -27.51
CA VAL A 74 -15.95 28.65 -27.25
C VAL A 74 -15.78 27.72 -26.05
N THR A 75 -14.59 27.12 -25.88
CA THR A 75 -14.34 26.23 -24.74
C THR A 75 -13.98 26.98 -23.45
N GLY A 76 -13.67 28.28 -23.53
CA GLY A 76 -13.24 29.09 -22.38
C GLY A 76 -11.90 28.65 -21.79
N THR A 77 -11.12 27.84 -22.52
CA THR A 77 -9.91 27.20 -21.99
C THR A 77 -8.71 28.14 -22.11
N ASN A 78 -8.17 28.60 -20.99
CA ASN A 78 -6.91 29.34 -20.96
C ASN A 78 -5.73 28.37 -20.77
N THR A 79 -5.25 27.79 -21.88
CA THR A 79 -4.15 26.82 -21.88
C THR A 79 -2.82 27.40 -21.42
N VAL A 80 -2.59 28.70 -21.58
CA VAL A 80 -1.38 29.39 -21.07
C VAL A 80 -1.41 29.45 -19.54
N ALA A 81 -2.53 29.86 -18.95
CA ALA A 81 -2.69 29.86 -17.50
C ALA A 81 -2.63 28.45 -16.90
N ALA A 82 -3.17 27.45 -17.60
CA ALA A 82 -3.04 26.05 -17.19
C ALA A 82 -1.57 25.60 -17.16
N LEU A 83 -0.81 25.90 -18.22
CA LEU A 83 0.61 25.55 -18.32
C LEU A 83 1.45 26.21 -17.21
N GLU A 84 1.16 27.48 -16.89
CA GLU A 84 1.77 28.19 -15.77
C GLU A 84 1.44 27.53 -14.42
N SER A 85 0.19 27.11 -14.23
CA SER A 85 -0.21 26.36 -13.03
C SER A 85 0.53 25.02 -12.91
N ALA A 86 0.72 24.30 -14.00
CA ALA A 86 1.50 23.06 -14.00
C ALA A 86 2.96 23.30 -13.62
N LYS A 87 3.60 24.35 -14.14
CA LYS A 87 4.98 24.72 -13.77
C LYS A 87 5.08 24.98 -12.26
N GLN A 88 4.15 25.76 -11.71
CA GLN A 88 4.12 26.05 -10.28
C GLN A 88 3.92 24.79 -9.43
N GLN A 89 3.11 23.83 -9.89
CA GLN A 89 2.93 22.58 -9.16
C GLN A 89 4.15 21.68 -9.22
N VAL A 90 4.80 21.59 -10.38
CA VAL A 90 6.06 20.85 -10.55
C VAL A 90 7.14 21.39 -9.64
N ALA A 91 7.26 22.72 -9.50
CA ALA A 91 8.20 23.36 -8.59
C ALA A 91 7.97 22.97 -7.12
N ASN A 92 6.76 22.56 -6.75
CA ASN A 92 6.36 22.21 -5.39
C ASN A 92 6.29 20.69 -5.11
N LEU A 93 6.62 19.83 -6.08
CA LEU A 93 6.63 18.37 -5.87
C LEU A 93 7.76 17.97 -4.91
N ASP A 94 7.47 17.04 -4.00
CA ASP A 94 8.48 16.38 -3.16
C ASP A 94 9.18 15.23 -3.90
N SER A 95 10.21 14.64 -3.28
CA SER A 95 10.99 13.51 -3.84
C SER A 95 10.10 12.34 -4.27
N THR A 96 9.17 11.91 -3.42
CA THR A 96 8.21 10.83 -3.72
C THR A 96 7.39 11.11 -4.99
N ASN A 97 6.91 12.35 -5.14
CA ASN A 97 6.11 12.74 -6.30
C ASN A 97 6.95 12.90 -7.56
N LEU A 98 8.18 13.39 -7.45
CA LEU A 98 9.11 13.46 -8.57
C LEU A 98 9.47 12.07 -9.08
N ASP A 99 9.72 11.12 -8.18
CA ASP A 99 10.00 9.72 -8.54
C ASP A 99 8.82 9.08 -9.28
N ALA A 100 7.60 9.28 -8.77
CA ALA A 100 6.38 8.79 -9.42
C ALA A 100 6.18 9.41 -10.81
N LEU A 101 6.37 10.73 -10.94
CA LEU A 101 6.28 11.44 -12.21
C LEU A 101 7.38 10.98 -13.18
N GLN A 102 8.61 10.78 -12.70
CA GLN A 102 9.72 10.30 -13.50
C GLN A 102 9.48 8.88 -14.00
N GLN A 103 8.99 7.99 -13.13
CA GLN A 103 8.65 6.62 -13.51
C GLN A 103 7.53 6.57 -14.56
N ALA A 104 6.50 7.41 -14.41
CA ALA A 104 5.43 7.53 -15.39
C ALA A 104 5.95 7.98 -16.77
N LEU A 105 6.89 8.93 -16.81
CA LEU A 105 7.47 9.46 -18.05
C LEU A 105 8.56 8.56 -18.65
N GLN A 106 9.21 7.70 -17.87
CA GLN A 106 10.20 6.73 -18.38
C GLN A 106 9.59 5.74 -19.39
N ALA A 107 8.29 5.45 -19.28
CA ALA A 107 7.56 4.68 -20.29
C ALA A 107 7.55 5.35 -21.68
N TYR A 108 7.86 6.65 -21.75
CA TYR A 108 7.87 7.42 -22.98
C TYR A 108 9.15 8.23 -23.13
N ALA A 109 10.26 7.57 -23.47
CA ALA A 109 11.60 8.18 -23.53
C ALA A 109 11.72 9.47 -24.39
N SER A 110 10.79 9.71 -25.32
CA SER A 110 10.77 10.91 -26.18
C SER A 110 9.95 12.08 -25.61
N TRP A 111 9.45 12.04 -24.38
CA TRP A 111 8.62 13.11 -23.80
C TRP A 111 9.28 14.50 -23.86
N GLN A 112 10.61 14.55 -23.70
CA GLN A 112 11.40 15.78 -23.79
C GLN A 112 11.41 16.39 -25.20
N GLN A 113 11.20 15.58 -26.24
CA GLN A 113 11.21 16.01 -27.64
C GLN A 113 9.85 16.54 -28.09
N ALA A 114 8.78 16.28 -27.33
CA ALA A 114 7.41 16.64 -27.71
C ALA A 114 7.26 18.14 -28.04
N PRO A 115 7.82 19.10 -27.26
CA PRO A 115 7.70 20.51 -27.61
C PRO A 115 8.40 20.88 -28.93
N ALA A 116 9.56 20.30 -29.21
CA ALA A 116 10.29 20.56 -30.44
C ALA A 116 9.56 19.97 -31.66
N GLN A 117 9.02 18.75 -31.52
CA GLN A 117 8.21 18.10 -32.56
C GLN A 117 6.95 18.91 -32.86
N MET A 118 6.23 19.37 -31.83
CA MET A 118 5.06 20.25 -32.01
C MET A 118 5.43 21.60 -32.61
N THR A 119 6.51 22.21 -32.14
CA THR A 119 6.98 23.50 -32.67
C THR A 119 7.33 23.36 -34.15
N SER A 120 7.98 22.26 -34.56
CA SER A 120 8.27 22.00 -35.97
C SER A 120 7.02 21.72 -36.79
N ALA A 121 6.03 21.01 -36.24
CA ALA A 121 4.79 20.74 -36.94
C ALA A 121 3.93 22.01 -37.10
N ILE A 122 3.91 22.85 -36.06
CA ILE A 122 3.18 24.13 -36.04
C ILE A 122 3.97 25.23 -36.75
N SER A 123 5.29 25.10 -36.95
CA SER A 123 6.05 26.05 -37.78
C SER A 123 5.57 25.99 -39.24
N ALA A 124 5.25 24.79 -39.72
CA ALA A 124 4.60 24.56 -41.02
C ALA A 124 3.13 25.03 -41.06
N PHE A 125 2.48 25.09 -39.90
CA PHE A 125 1.19 25.74 -39.69
C PHE A 125 1.35 27.27 -39.73
N ASN A 126 1.50 27.82 -40.94
CA ASN A 126 1.61 29.26 -41.17
C ASN A 126 0.23 29.93 -41.21
N PRO A 127 0.15 31.22 -40.84
CA PRO A 127 -1.06 32.01 -41.05
C PRO A 127 -1.42 32.02 -42.54
N PRO A 128 -2.71 32.22 -42.87
CA PRO A 128 -3.21 32.07 -44.23
C PRO A 128 -2.35 32.82 -45.24
N SER A 129 -1.94 32.08 -46.26
CA SER A 129 -1.34 32.65 -47.46
C SER A 129 -2.36 33.63 -48.06
N THR A 130 -2.02 34.93 -48.10
CA THR A 130 -2.80 35.99 -48.74
C THR A 130 -2.94 35.82 -50.27
N LYS A 131 -2.51 34.68 -50.83
CA LYS A 131 -2.41 34.46 -52.28
C LYS A 131 -3.72 34.03 -52.96
N PHE A 132 -4.82 33.87 -52.24
CA PHE A 132 -6.09 33.49 -52.87
C PHE A 132 -7.09 34.66 -52.82
N PRO A 133 -7.20 35.46 -53.90
CA PRO A 133 -8.19 36.53 -54.00
C PRO A 133 -9.56 35.97 -54.40
N TYR A 134 -10.14 35.06 -53.59
CA TYR A 134 -11.52 34.64 -53.77
C TYR A 134 -12.40 35.37 -52.75
N THR A 135 -13.17 36.36 -53.23
CA THR A 135 -14.04 37.24 -52.44
C THR A 135 -15.44 36.69 -52.20
N ASN A 136 -15.71 35.45 -52.57
CA ASN A 136 -17.06 34.91 -52.53
C ASN A 136 -17.27 34.19 -51.20
N ASP A 137 -17.94 34.86 -50.26
CA ASP A 137 -18.37 34.27 -49.00
C ASP A 137 -19.26 33.05 -49.28
N PHE A 138 -18.83 31.87 -48.81
CA PHE A 138 -19.64 30.65 -48.90
C PHE A 138 -20.52 30.53 -47.64
N ALA A 139 -21.80 30.19 -47.82
CA ALA A 139 -22.76 29.97 -46.74
C ALA A 139 -22.58 28.61 -46.03
N GLY A 140 -21.34 28.31 -45.59
CA GLY A 140 -20.98 27.15 -44.77
C GLY A 140 -20.95 27.50 -43.28
N THR A 141 -21.21 26.52 -42.40
CA THR A 141 -21.43 26.76 -40.96
C THR A 141 -20.17 26.95 -40.11
N PHE A 142 -18.96 26.93 -40.68
CA PHE A 142 -17.73 26.96 -39.88
C PHE A 142 -16.78 28.13 -40.15
N THR A 143 -16.69 28.68 -41.36
CA THR A 143 -16.09 29.99 -41.65
C THR A 143 -16.65 30.51 -42.97
N SER A 144 -16.93 31.82 -43.09
CA SER A 144 -17.50 32.38 -44.32
C SER A 144 -16.48 32.51 -45.47
N SER A 145 -15.17 32.36 -45.19
CA SER A 145 -14.12 32.49 -46.21
C SER A 145 -13.05 31.41 -46.09
N CYS A 146 -12.65 30.81 -47.21
CA CYS A 146 -11.46 29.95 -47.33
C CYS A 146 -10.14 30.72 -47.21
N ASN A 147 -10.22 32.04 -47.07
CA ASN A 147 -9.05 32.91 -46.91
C ASN A 147 -8.30 32.67 -45.61
N SER A 148 -8.84 31.86 -44.69
CA SER A 148 -8.18 31.43 -43.45
C SER A 148 -7.72 29.97 -43.45
N ALA A 149 -7.94 29.20 -44.52
CA ALA A 149 -7.49 27.82 -44.63
C ALA A 149 -5.97 27.75 -44.83
N GLY A 150 -5.29 26.90 -44.06
CA GLY A 150 -3.87 26.60 -44.25
C GLY A 150 -3.65 25.48 -45.26
N ASP A 151 -2.41 25.00 -45.37
CA ASP A 151 -2.05 23.84 -46.19
C ASP A 151 -2.55 22.55 -45.51
N PRO A 152 -3.48 21.77 -46.12
CA PRO A 152 -4.06 20.59 -45.49
C PRO A 152 -3.00 19.53 -45.15
N ARG A 153 -1.87 19.47 -45.86
CA ARG A 153 -0.77 18.53 -45.56
C ARG A 153 -0.04 18.93 -44.29
N ALA A 154 0.26 20.22 -44.14
CA ALA A 154 0.90 20.75 -42.94
C ALA A 154 -0.03 20.65 -41.72
N GLU A 155 -1.32 20.92 -41.91
CA GLU A 155 -2.35 20.80 -40.87
C GLU A 155 -2.55 19.34 -40.42
N PHE A 156 -2.52 18.39 -41.36
CA PHE A 156 -2.57 16.96 -41.05
C PHE A 156 -1.35 16.52 -40.23
N ALA A 157 -0.15 16.88 -40.66
CA ALA A 157 1.08 16.55 -39.93
C ALA A 157 1.10 17.17 -38.52
N ALA A 158 0.57 18.38 -38.35
CA ALA A 158 0.42 19.01 -37.05
C ALA A 158 -0.61 18.31 -36.16
N ALA A 159 -1.77 17.94 -36.70
CA ALA A 159 -2.79 17.19 -35.97
C ALA A 159 -2.29 15.81 -35.56
N GLU A 160 -1.54 15.11 -36.42
CA GLU A 160 -0.91 13.82 -36.13
C GLU A 160 0.11 13.93 -34.99
N ALA A 161 1.01 14.93 -35.06
CA ALA A 161 2.01 15.16 -34.00
C ALA A 161 1.35 15.47 -32.65
N ALA A 162 0.26 16.25 -32.65
CA ALA A 162 -0.50 16.55 -31.44
C ALA A 162 -1.19 15.30 -30.87
N ASN A 163 -1.76 14.44 -31.74
CA ASN A 163 -2.40 13.18 -31.33
C ASN A 163 -1.42 12.18 -30.71
N ILE A 164 -0.22 12.04 -31.30
CA ILE A 164 0.85 11.18 -30.77
C ILE A 164 1.22 11.62 -29.35
N ALA A 165 1.42 12.91 -29.15
CA ALA A 165 1.79 13.44 -27.85
C ALA A 165 0.64 13.37 -26.82
N GLN A 166 -0.61 13.57 -27.23
CA GLN A 166 -1.78 13.37 -26.36
C GLN A 166 -1.86 11.92 -25.88
N THR A 167 -1.70 10.96 -26.80
CA THR A 167 -1.74 9.53 -26.48
C THR A 167 -0.61 9.16 -25.53
N ALA A 168 0.59 9.71 -25.73
CA ALA A 168 1.72 9.54 -24.83
C ALA A 168 1.45 10.09 -23.42
N ALA A 169 0.87 11.29 -23.31
CA ALA A 169 0.48 11.87 -22.03
C ALA A 169 -0.60 11.05 -21.31
N GLN A 170 -1.57 10.50 -22.06
CA GLN A 170 -2.59 9.61 -21.50
C GLN A 170 -2.00 8.28 -21.03
N ALA A 171 -1.08 7.70 -21.79
CA ALA A 171 -0.39 6.48 -21.39
C ALA A 171 0.45 6.71 -20.13
N ALA A 172 1.15 7.84 -20.02
CA ALA A 172 1.90 8.22 -18.82
C ALA A 172 0.97 8.41 -17.61
N MET A 173 -0.21 9.01 -17.79
CA MET A 173 -1.23 9.07 -16.74
C MET A 173 -1.65 7.67 -16.28
N LEU A 174 -1.94 6.74 -17.20
CA LEU A 174 -2.38 5.39 -16.85
C LEU A 174 -1.26 4.53 -16.23
N ALA A 175 0.00 4.78 -16.61
CA ALA A 175 1.16 4.06 -16.10
C ALA A 175 1.62 4.55 -14.71
N ALA A 176 1.21 5.74 -14.29
CA ALA A 176 1.51 6.25 -12.96
C ALA A 176 0.82 5.37 -11.89
N PRO A 177 1.59 4.73 -10.99
CA PRO A 177 1.03 3.88 -9.94
C PRO A 177 -0.05 4.62 -9.13
N GLY A 178 -1.23 4.02 -9.01
CA GLY A 178 -2.38 4.59 -8.28
C GLY A 178 -3.28 5.55 -9.10
N VAL A 179 -3.02 5.77 -10.39
CA VAL A 179 -3.89 6.61 -11.24
C VAL A 179 -5.04 5.82 -11.90
N ALA A 180 -5.00 4.49 -11.89
CA ALA A 180 -6.07 3.63 -12.44
C ALA A 180 -7.44 3.74 -11.74
N ALA A 181 -7.56 4.55 -10.68
CA ALA A 181 -8.84 4.91 -10.07
C ALA A 181 -9.17 6.38 -10.35
N VAL A 182 -9.57 6.69 -11.58
CA VAL A 182 -10.28 7.94 -11.85
C VAL A 182 -11.73 7.71 -11.41
N PHE A 183 -12.11 8.38 -10.32
CA PHE A 183 -13.39 8.39 -9.60
C PHE A 183 -13.54 7.37 -8.44
N VAL A 184 -13.21 7.87 -7.24
CA VAL A 184 -13.44 7.34 -5.89
C VAL A 184 -12.38 6.37 -5.34
N GLY A 185 -11.49 6.90 -4.48
CA GLY A 185 -11.11 6.17 -3.27
C GLY A 185 -9.64 5.75 -3.05
N ILE A 186 -8.67 6.08 -3.92
CA ILE A 186 -7.24 5.79 -3.64
C ILE A 186 -6.35 7.03 -3.87
N ASP A 187 -5.68 7.44 -2.80
CA ASP A 187 -4.83 8.62 -2.68
C ASP A 187 -3.45 8.41 -3.35
N VAL A 188 -3.29 8.97 -4.54
CA VAL A 188 -1.97 9.39 -5.04
C VAL A 188 -1.81 10.84 -4.63
N PRO A 189 -0.60 11.34 -4.30
CA PRO A 189 -0.49 12.73 -3.92
C PRO A 189 -0.93 13.62 -5.08
N THR A 190 -1.74 14.62 -4.74
CA THR A 190 -2.53 15.45 -5.66
C THR A 190 -1.70 16.12 -6.75
N GLY A 191 -0.43 16.42 -6.49
CA GLY A 191 0.45 17.16 -7.40
C GLY A 191 0.74 16.46 -8.73
N VAL A 192 1.07 15.15 -8.72
CA VAL A 192 1.42 14.41 -9.96
C VAL A 192 0.21 14.29 -10.88
N LYS A 193 -0.97 14.00 -10.31
CA LYS A 193 -2.23 13.89 -11.06
C LYS A 193 -2.57 15.21 -11.74
N ILE A 194 -2.44 16.34 -11.05
CA ILE A 194 -2.79 17.64 -11.62
C ILE A 194 -1.76 18.03 -12.70
N ALA A 195 -0.46 17.83 -12.48
CA ALA A 195 0.56 18.13 -13.49
C ALA A 195 0.34 17.33 -14.80
N LEU A 196 0.12 16.02 -14.71
CA LEU A 196 -0.15 15.18 -15.88
C LEU A 196 -1.50 15.50 -16.54
N ALA A 197 -2.55 15.78 -15.76
CA ALA A 197 -3.85 16.17 -16.29
C ALA A 197 -3.80 17.51 -17.03
N VAL A 198 -3.02 18.47 -16.53
CA VAL A 198 -2.80 19.74 -17.22
C VAL A 198 -2.05 19.54 -18.54
N VAL A 199 -0.98 18.74 -18.54
CA VAL A 199 -0.24 18.42 -19.78
C VAL A 199 -1.19 17.77 -20.79
N TRP A 200 -1.93 16.74 -20.40
CA TRP A 200 -2.90 16.09 -21.28
C TRP A 200 -3.98 17.07 -21.78
N GLY A 201 -4.51 17.93 -20.91
CA GLY A 201 -5.51 18.93 -21.26
C GLY A 201 -5.01 19.96 -22.28
N VAL A 202 -3.77 20.45 -22.11
CA VAL A 202 -3.13 21.37 -23.05
C VAL A 202 -2.94 20.70 -24.41
N LEU A 203 -2.43 19.46 -24.43
CA LEU A 203 -2.20 18.72 -25.67
C LEU A 203 -3.50 18.40 -26.42
N ASN A 204 -4.54 17.99 -25.69
CA ASN A 204 -5.87 17.76 -26.25
C ASN A 204 -6.48 19.05 -26.83
N GLY A 205 -6.30 20.19 -26.15
CA GLY A 205 -6.73 21.50 -26.66
C GLY A 205 -6.03 21.87 -27.98
N VAL A 206 -4.72 21.62 -28.08
CA VAL A 206 -3.94 21.83 -29.31
C VAL A 206 -4.44 20.90 -30.43
N TYR A 207 -4.64 19.61 -30.14
CA TYR A 207 -5.15 18.64 -31.11
C TYR A 207 -6.54 19.04 -31.64
N LEU A 208 -7.46 19.43 -30.76
CA LEU A 208 -8.79 19.87 -31.17
C LEU A 208 -8.75 21.10 -32.06
N GLY A 209 -7.93 22.10 -31.72
CA GLY A 209 -7.72 23.27 -32.57
C GLY A 209 -7.24 22.86 -33.97
N LEU A 210 -6.19 22.04 -34.04
CA LEU A 210 -5.63 21.58 -35.31
C LEU A 210 -6.60 20.73 -36.12
N SER A 211 -7.42 19.88 -35.48
CA SER A 211 -8.44 19.07 -36.15
C SER A 211 -9.54 19.93 -36.79
N GLN A 212 -9.92 21.04 -36.15
CA GLN A 212 -10.88 21.99 -36.72
C GLN A 212 -10.29 22.74 -37.91
N ALA A 213 -9.02 23.18 -37.81
CA ALA A 213 -8.33 23.82 -38.92
C ALA A 213 -8.25 22.87 -40.14
N LEU A 214 -7.85 21.62 -39.91
CA LEU A 214 -7.77 20.58 -40.94
C LEU A 214 -9.12 20.33 -41.65
N ALA A 215 -10.22 20.30 -40.89
CA ALA A 215 -11.56 20.15 -41.48
C ALA A 215 -11.90 21.33 -42.41
N VAL A 216 -11.56 22.56 -42.02
CA VAL A 216 -11.78 23.76 -42.86
C VAL A 216 -10.90 23.73 -44.10
N SER A 217 -9.62 23.37 -43.98
CA SER A 217 -8.70 23.32 -45.13
C SER A 217 -9.09 22.24 -46.14
N THR A 218 -9.47 21.06 -45.67
CA THR A 218 -9.91 19.97 -46.55
C THR A 218 -11.21 20.31 -47.31
N ASP A 219 -12.17 20.96 -46.66
CA ASP A 219 -13.39 21.45 -47.33
C ASP A 219 -13.09 22.52 -48.39
N CYS A 220 -12.16 23.44 -48.09
CA CYS A 220 -11.72 24.47 -49.02
C CYS A 220 -10.98 23.90 -50.24
N PHE A 221 -10.06 22.95 -50.03
CA PHE A 221 -9.32 22.29 -51.11
C PHE A 221 -10.25 21.47 -52.02
N ALA A 222 -11.21 20.75 -51.45
CA ALA A 222 -12.20 20.00 -52.22
C ALA A 222 -13.07 20.93 -53.10
N THR A 223 -13.42 22.11 -52.59
CA THR A 223 -14.19 23.12 -53.32
C THR A 223 -13.36 23.73 -54.45
N GLU A 224 -12.08 24.04 -54.21
CA GLU A 224 -11.16 24.56 -55.23
C GLU A 224 -10.99 23.56 -56.38
N PHE A 225 -10.74 22.29 -56.06
CA PHE A 225 -10.64 21.23 -57.07
C PHE A 225 -11.92 21.13 -57.92
N GLY A 226 -13.10 21.20 -57.29
CA GLY A 226 -14.37 21.18 -58.01
C GLY A 226 -14.59 22.41 -58.91
N ASN A 227 -14.04 23.57 -58.54
CA ASN A 227 -14.11 24.78 -59.36
C ASN A 227 -13.14 24.73 -60.56
N GLU A 228 -11.92 24.21 -60.37
CA GLU A 228 -10.97 24.01 -61.48
C GLU A 228 -11.47 22.97 -62.49
N GLU A 229 -12.09 21.87 -62.02
CA GLU A 229 -12.68 20.85 -62.88
C GLU A 229 -13.78 21.43 -63.80
N ASN A 230 -14.58 22.37 -63.27
CA ASN A 230 -15.61 23.08 -64.04
C ASN A 230 -15.04 24.10 -65.04
N LEU A 231 -13.84 24.64 -64.81
CA LEU A 231 -13.21 25.64 -65.68
C LEU A 231 -12.43 25.01 -66.85
N ILE A 232 -11.81 23.85 -66.62
CA ILE A 232 -10.86 23.22 -67.57
C ILE A 232 -11.55 22.23 -68.52
N LEU A 233 -12.74 21.71 -68.18
CA LEU A 233 -13.49 20.77 -69.01
C LEU A 233 -14.72 21.42 -69.69
N PRO A 234 -14.58 22.02 -70.88
CA PRO A 234 -15.74 22.41 -71.67
C PRO A 234 -16.47 21.16 -72.17
N GLN A 235 -17.60 20.83 -71.56
CA GLN A 235 -18.82 20.11 -72.01
C GLN A 235 -18.79 19.09 -73.20
N GLY A 236 -17.65 18.55 -73.67
CA GLY A 236 -17.63 17.71 -74.88
C GLY A 236 -16.39 16.86 -75.17
N GLY A 237 -15.33 16.90 -74.34
CA GLY A 237 -14.14 16.06 -74.53
C GLY A 237 -14.20 14.73 -73.77
N LYS A 238 -14.01 13.60 -74.46
CA LYS A 238 -14.00 12.23 -73.92
C LYS A 238 -13.24 12.08 -72.58
N ARG A 239 -13.97 11.67 -71.53
CA ARG A 239 -13.58 11.49 -70.12
C ARG A 239 -12.69 10.26 -69.80
N ILE A 240 -12.00 9.70 -70.80
CA ILE A 240 -11.46 8.32 -70.68
C ILE A 240 -10.21 8.24 -69.77
N ALA A 241 -9.47 9.35 -69.59
CA ALA A 241 -8.29 9.37 -68.71
C ALA A 241 -8.61 9.66 -67.23
N SER A 242 -9.73 10.33 -66.92
CA SER A 242 -10.12 10.63 -65.53
C SER A 242 -10.91 9.49 -64.88
N GLU A 243 -11.62 8.66 -65.64
CA GLU A 243 -12.34 7.50 -65.09
C GLU A 243 -11.40 6.41 -64.55
N ILE A 244 -10.25 6.19 -65.18
CA ILE A 244 -9.26 5.19 -64.73
C ILE A 244 -8.61 5.60 -63.41
N THR A 245 -8.28 6.89 -63.24
CA THR A 245 -7.68 7.39 -61.99
C THR A 245 -8.70 7.43 -60.85
N VAL A 246 -9.96 7.81 -61.13
CA VAL A 246 -11.04 7.81 -60.14
C VAL A 246 -11.40 6.39 -59.68
N GLN A 247 -11.49 5.41 -60.59
CA GLN A 247 -11.77 4.02 -60.21
C GLN A 247 -10.64 3.40 -59.36
N GLY A 248 -9.38 3.76 -59.66
CA GLY A 248 -8.23 3.40 -58.83
C GLY A 248 -8.30 4.00 -57.42
N LEU A 249 -8.66 5.28 -57.31
CA LEU A 249 -8.92 5.96 -56.04
C LEU A 249 -10.05 5.32 -55.24
N ILE A 250 -11.18 4.97 -55.90
CA ILE A 250 -12.30 4.28 -55.25
C ILE A 250 -11.86 2.93 -54.71
N THR A 251 -11.11 2.15 -55.49
CA THR A 251 -10.62 0.82 -55.08
C THR A 251 -9.66 0.95 -53.88
N SER A 252 -8.75 1.92 -53.92
CA SER A 252 -7.84 2.22 -52.80
C SER A 252 -8.59 2.68 -51.55
N ALA A 253 -9.62 3.52 -51.71
CA ALA A 253 -10.48 3.97 -50.60
C ALA A 253 -11.29 2.82 -49.98
N GLN A 254 -11.81 1.90 -50.80
CA GLN A 254 -12.50 0.70 -50.33
C GLN A 254 -11.56 -0.23 -49.56
N ALA A 255 -10.34 -0.46 -50.07
CA ALA A 255 -9.33 -1.24 -49.38
C ALA A 255 -8.96 -0.60 -48.03
N THR A 256 -8.75 0.72 -48.01
CA THR A 256 -8.48 1.48 -46.79
C THR A 256 -9.64 1.37 -45.80
N SER A 257 -10.89 1.49 -46.25
CA SER A 257 -12.08 1.32 -45.41
C SER A 257 -12.14 -0.08 -44.80
N ALA A 258 -11.78 -1.13 -45.54
CA ALA A 258 -11.77 -2.49 -45.02
C ALA A 258 -10.71 -2.66 -43.92
N THR A 259 -9.50 -2.12 -44.13
CA THR A 259 -8.43 -2.12 -43.12
C THR A 259 -8.85 -1.35 -41.87
N ILE A 260 -9.53 -0.20 -42.01
CA ILE A 260 -10.07 0.56 -40.88
C ILE A 260 -11.08 -0.27 -40.10
N THR A 261 -12.01 -0.96 -40.77
CA THR A 261 -12.98 -1.83 -40.09
C THR A 261 -12.29 -2.97 -39.33
N GLN A 262 -11.25 -3.58 -39.91
CA GLN A 262 -10.48 -4.61 -39.22
C GLN A 262 -9.76 -4.06 -37.98
N ALA A 263 -9.17 -2.87 -38.08
CA ALA A 263 -8.52 -2.21 -36.95
C ALA A 263 -9.54 -1.87 -35.84
N LEU A 264 -10.73 -1.37 -36.19
CA LEU A 264 -11.79 -1.10 -35.22
C LEU A 264 -12.24 -2.37 -34.49
N ASN A 265 -12.44 -3.48 -35.20
CA ASN A 265 -12.78 -4.75 -34.57
C ASN A 265 -11.67 -5.25 -33.63
N ALA A 266 -10.40 -5.06 -33.99
CA ALA A 266 -9.27 -5.40 -33.13
C ALA A 266 -9.23 -4.54 -31.86
N ILE A 267 -9.52 -3.23 -31.99
CA ILE A 267 -9.64 -2.30 -30.86
C ILE A 267 -10.77 -2.72 -29.92
N ASP A 268 -11.95 -3.07 -30.45
CA ASP A 268 -13.09 -3.54 -29.64
C ASP A 268 -12.76 -4.82 -28.86
N ASN A 269 -12.04 -5.75 -29.49
CA ASN A 269 -11.55 -6.95 -28.83
C ASN A 269 -10.57 -6.64 -27.70
N VAL A 270 -9.62 -5.72 -27.92
CA VAL A 270 -8.68 -5.26 -26.89
C VAL A 270 -9.42 -4.57 -25.73
N SER A 271 -10.42 -3.73 -26.03
CA SER A 271 -11.26 -3.09 -25.02
C SER A 271 -11.96 -4.13 -24.14
N THR A 272 -12.55 -5.15 -24.77
CA THR A 272 -13.24 -6.24 -24.04
C THR A 272 -12.27 -7.03 -23.14
N GLN A 273 -11.05 -7.28 -23.62
CA GLN A 273 -10.01 -7.93 -22.82
C GLN A 273 -9.56 -7.04 -21.65
N ALA A 274 -9.43 -5.73 -21.87
CA ALA A 274 -9.08 -4.77 -20.82
C ALA A 274 -10.16 -4.73 -19.72
N ASP A 275 -11.44 -4.72 -20.10
CA ASP A 275 -12.56 -4.78 -19.15
C ASP A 275 -12.53 -6.06 -18.32
N SER A 276 -12.28 -7.21 -18.97
CA SER A 276 -12.15 -8.51 -18.29
C SER A 276 -10.98 -8.53 -17.30
N LEU A 277 -9.84 -7.97 -17.68
CA LEU A 277 -8.67 -7.82 -16.81
C LEU A 277 -8.97 -6.90 -15.62
N ASN A 278 -9.73 -5.83 -15.83
CA ASN A 278 -10.12 -4.90 -14.77
C ASN A 278 -11.06 -5.55 -13.75
N THR A 279 -12.01 -6.38 -14.22
CA THR A 279 -12.86 -7.20 -13.33
C THR A 279 -12.00 -8.17 -12.52
N ALA A 280 -11.09 -8.92 -13.17
CA ALA A 280 -10.22 -9.86 -12.47
C ALA A 280 -9.30 -9.17 -11.43
N ALA A 281 -8.80 -7.97 -11.74
CA ALA A 281 -8.01 -7.17 -10.80
C ALA A 281 -8.85 -6.72 -9.59
N THR A 282 -10.11 -6.35 -9.81
CA THR A 282 -11.05 -5.99 -8.74
C THR A 282 -11.33 -7.18 -7.84
N ASP A 283 -11.62 -8.36 -8.40
CA ASP A 283 -11.86 -9.59 -7.65
C ASP A 283 -10.64 -10.02 -6.83
N LEU A 284 -9.44 -9.88 -7.40
CA LEU A 284 -8.19 -10.15 -6.70
C LEU A 284 -7.99 -9.18 -5.51
N ASN A 285 -8.30 -7.90 -5.70
CA ASN A 285 -8.22 -6.91 -4.63
C ASN A 285 -9.20 -7.23 -3.49
N THR A 286 -10.44 -7.60 -3.81
CA THR A 286 -11.42 -8.07 -2.81
C THR A 286 -10.92 -9.30 -2.06
N THR A 287 -10.34 -10.28 -2.76
CA THR A 287 -9.76 -11.48 -2.14
C THR A 287 -8.59 -11.12 -1.21
N LEU A 288 -7.74 -10.19 -1.61
CA LEU A 288 -6.63 -9.70 -0.79
C LEU A 288 -7.12 -9.01 0.49
N THR A 289 -8.19 -8.20 0.39
CA THR A 289 -8.84 -7.58 1.55
C THR A 289 -9.42 -8.62 2.52
N ASP A 290 -10.06 -9.68 2.02
CA ASP A 290 -10.56 -10.78 2.85
C ASP A 290 -9.43 -11.51 3.59
N VAL A 291 -8.36 -11.87 2.86
CA VAL A 291 -7.18 -12.50 3.45
C VAL A 291 -6.56 -11.65 4.55
N ASN A 292 -6.43 -10.33 4.33
CA ASN A 292 -5.91 -9.41 5.35
C ASN A 292 -6.79 -9.36 6.60
N THR A 293 -8.11 -9.38 6.42
CA THR A 293 -9.08 -9.44 7.54
C THR A 293 -8.87 -10.72 8.35
N ARG A 294 -8.81 -11.88 7.68
CA ARG A 294 -8.61 -13.18 8.34
C ARG A 294 -7.26 -13.30 9.04
N VAL A 295 -6.19 -12.73 8.47
CA VAL A 295 -4.88 -12.67 9.13
C VAL A 295 -4.94 -11.82 10.41
N SER A 296 -5.69 -10.72 10.39
CA SER A 296 -5.92 -9.89 11.58
C SER A 296 -6.66 -10.64 12.67
N GLU A 297 -7.71 -11.39 12.33
CA GLU A 297 -8.47 -12.24 13.27
C GLU A 297 -7.57 -13.32 13.91
N VAL A 298 -6.81 -14.06 13.09
CA VAL A 298 -5.87 -15.08 13.59
C VAL A 298 -4.83 -14.50 14.53
N LYS A 299 -4.35 -13.27 14.27
CA LYS A 299 -3.43 -12.56 15.17
C LYS A 299 -4.07 -12.27 16.53
N THR A 300 -5.32 -11.84 16.56
CA THR A 300 -6.09 -11.62 17.80
C THR A 300 -6.34 -12.92 18.56
N ASP A 301 -6.68 -14.00 17.87
CA ASP A 301 -6.86 -15.32 18.49
C ASP A 301 -5.56 -15.83 19.10
N LEU A 302 -4.42 -15.65 18.42
CA LEU A 302 -3.11 -16.04 18.93
C LEU A 302 -2.74 -15.26 20.21
N GLN A 303 -3.03 -13.95 20.27
CA GLN A 303 -2.83 -13.15 21.47
C GLN A 303 -3.70 -13.63 22.64
N THR A 304 -4.96 -13.98 22.35
CA THR A 304 -5.89 -14.55 23.35
C THR A 304 -5.37 -15.89 23.88
N LEU A 305 -4.89 -16.77 23.00
CA LEU A 305 -4.31 -18.05 23.39
C LEU A 305 -3.06 -17.88 24.26
N GLN A 306 -2.17 -16.93 23.91
CA GLN A 306 -0.99 -16.61 24.71
C GLN A 306 -1.36 -16.14 26.13
N ALA A 307 -2.39 -15.30 26.26
CA ALA A 307 -2.89 -14.85 27.55
C ALA A 307 -3.45 -16.02 28.39
N ASN A 308 -4.23 -16.91 27.77
CA ASN A 308 -4.79 -18.09 28.43
C ASN A 308 -3.70 -19.06 28.91
N VAL A 309 -2.67 -19.29 28.09
CA VAL A 309 -1.50 -20.13 28.47
C VAL A 309 -0.74 -19.52 29.64
N ALA A 310 -0.56 -18.19 29.67
CA ALA A 310 0.11 -17.51 30.78
C ALA A 310 -0.70 -17.64 32.09
N ILE A 311 -2.03 -17.48 32.03
CA ILE A 311 -2.93 -17.69 33.18
C ILE A 311 -2.81 -19.12 33.68
N LEU A 312 -2.94 -20.11 32.79
CA LEU A 312 -2.89 -21.53 33.15
C LEU A 312 -1.57 -21.89 33.83
N LYS A 313 -0.44 -21.41 33.28
CA LYS A 313 0.89 -21.62 33.85
C LYS A 313 0.98 -21.06 35.28
N ASN A 314 0.50 -19.85 35.50
CA ASN A 314 0.54 -19.22 36.82
C ASN A 314 -0.34 -19.95 37.83
N THR A 315 -1.57 -20.32 37.44
CA THR A 315 -2.49 -21.06 38.31
C THR A 315 -1.93 -22.43 38.69
N GLN A 316 -1.43 -23.20 37.72
CA GLN A 316 -0.86 -24.52 37.99
C GLN A 316 0.37 -24.46 38.91
N VAL A 317 1.25 -23.47 38.72
CA VAL A 317 2.42 -23.28 39.60
C VAL A 317 1.99 -22.92 41.03
N ILE A 318 0.99 -22.04 41.18
CA ILE A 318 0.46 -21.66 42.50
C ILE A 318 -0.13 -22.89 43.20
N GLU A 319 -0.97 -23.67 42.52
CA GLU A 319 -1.58 -24.86 43.11
C GLU A 319 -0.55 -25.95 43.43
N LEU A 320 0.45 -26.15 42.58
CA LEU A 320 1.55 -27.07 42.85
C LEU A 320 2.36 -26.65 44.08
N ASN A 321 2.63 -25.34 44.23
CA ASN A 321 3.34 -24.81 45.40
C ASN A 321 2.51 -24.95 46.69
N LYS A 322 1.20 -24.72 46.63
CA LYS A 322 0.30 -24.96 47.77
C LYS A 322 0.30 -26.43 48.17
N ALA A 323 0.19 -27.35 47.20
CA ALA A 323 0.24 -28.79 47.45
C ALA A 323 1.58 -29.21 48.08
N LYS A 324 2.71 -28.69 47.56
CA LYS A 324 4.04 -28.95 48.12
C LYS A 324 4.14 -28.49 49.58
N THR A 325 3.65 -27.29 49.88
CA THR A 325 3.62 -26.77 51.26
C THR A 325 2.73 -27.62 52.16
N ALA A 326 1.55 -28.04 51.69
CA ALA A 326 0.66 -28.91 52.45
C ALA A 326 1.30 -30.28 52.77
N ILE A 327 2.02 -30.88 51.82
CA ILE A 327 2.76 -32.13 52.02
C ILE A 327 3.87 -31.95 53.07
N THR A 328 4.64 -30.86 53.01
CA THR A 328 5.67 -30.55 54.01
C THR A 328 5.06 -30.36 55.41
N ASN A 329 3.94 -29.64 55.50
CA ASN A 329 3.23 -29.43 56.76
C ASN A 329 2.68 -30.75 57.32
N LEU A 330 2.13 -31.62 56.46
CA LEU A 330 1.64 -32.94 56.86
C LEU A 330 2.78 -33.83 57.38
N SER A 331 3.92 -33.84 56.71
CA SER A 331 5.10 -34.60 57.14
C SER A 331 5.64 -34.09 58.49
N THR A 332 5.67 -32.76 58.67
CA THR A 332 6.02 -32.13 59.96
C THR A 332 5.04 -32.55 61.06
N PHE A 333 3.74 -32.53 60.77
CA PHE A 333 2.70 -32.91 61.72
C PHE A 333 2.78 -34.39 62.11
N GLN A 334 2.97 -35.29 61.15
CA GLN A 334 3.18 -36.72 61.40
C GLN A 334 4.42 -36.96 62.27
N SER A 335 5.50 -36.23 62.01
CA SER A 335 6.74 -36.32 62.80
C SER A 335 6.52 -35.85 64.24
N LEU A 336 5.75 -34.77 64.44
CA LEU A 336 5.37 -34.28 65.76
C LEU A 336 4.45 -35.26 66.50
N GLN A 337 3.46 -35.85 65.82
CA GLN A 337 2.59 -36.87 66.40
C GLN A 337 3.38 -38.09 66.88
N LEU A 338 4.32 -38.58 66.06
CA LEU A 338 5.18 -39.70 66.43
C LEU A 338 6.10 -39.34 67.61
N ARG A 339 6.66 -38.12 67.63
CA ARG A 339 7.45 -37.63 68.76
C ARG A 339 6.62 -37.58 70.05
N MET A 340 5.42 -37.00 70.01
CA MET A 340 4.53 -36.94 71.19
C MET A 340 4.20 -38.34 71.72
N ALA A 341 3.89 -39.30 70.84
CA ALA A 341 3.59 -40.67 71.25
C ALA A 341 4.80 -41.40 71.87
N ILE A 342 6.02 -41.08 71.40
CA ILE A 342 7.26 -41.59 72.00
C ILE A 342 7.51 -40.93 73.36
N GLU A 343 7.41 -39.61 73.46
CA GLU A 343 7.62 -38.85 74.70
C GLU A 343 6.61 -39.26 75.79
N GLU A 344 5.35 -39.47 75.44
CA GLU A 344 4.32 -40.01 76.33
C GLU A 344 4.71 -41.40 76.86
N ASN A 345 5.26 -42.27 76.00
CA ASN A 345 5.72 -43.59 76.41
C ASN A 345 6.95 -43.52 77.33
N LEU A 346 7.91 -42.65 77.03
CA LEU A 346 9.12 -42.42 77.84
C LEU A 346 8.77 -41.89 79.24
N ALA A 347 7.81 -40.95 79.32
CA ALA A 347 7.36 -40.37 80.58
C ALA A 347 6.59 -41.38 81.46
N THR A 348 5.79 -42.25 80.86
CA THR A 348 4.93 -43.20 81.59
C THR A 348 5.70 -44.45 82.08
N ASN A 349 6.72 -44.89 81.34
CA ASN A 349 7.40 -46.18 81.59
C ASN A 349 8.64 -46.10 82.50
N LYS A 350 8.52 -45.51 83.70
CA LYS A 350 9.62 -45.47 84.68
C LYS A 350 10.11 -46.86 85.12
N THR A 351 9.23 -47.87 85.12
CA THR A 351 9.53 -49.25 85.56
C THR A 351 9.68 -50.24 84.41
N PHE A 352 9.66 -49.80 83.15
CA PHE A 352 9.83 -50.64 81.96
C PHE A 352 8.73 -51.72 81.75
N THR A 353 7.65 -51.72 82.53
CA THR A 353 6.61 -52.77 82.49
C THR A 353 5.52 -52.57 81.43
N GLY A 354 5.55 -51.49 80.63
CA GLY A 354 4.57 -51.18 79.58
C GLY A 354 5.19 -50.61 78.30
N ALA A 355 6.46 -50.96 78.01
CA ALA A 355 7.13 -50.48 76.81
C ALA A 355 6.48 -51.03 75.55
N VAL A 356 6.20 -50.16 74.59
CA VAL A 356 5.71 -50.55 73.27
C VAL A 356 6.92 -51.10 72.51
N GLY A 357 6.90 -52.40 72.15
CA GLY A 357 8.04 -53.06 71.49
C GLY A 357 8.52 -52.35 70.22
N LEU A 358 7.66 -51.55 69.58
CA LEU A 358 7.98 -50.70 68.44
C LEU A 358 9.03 -49.62 68.75
N TYR A 359 9.16 -49.18 70.01
CA TYR A 359 10.15 -48.19 70.44
C TYR A 359 11.45 -48.83 70.96
N GLU A 360 11.47 -50.15 71.17
CA GLU A 360 12.62 -50.88 71.72
C GLU A 360 13.59 -51.39 70.65
N VAL A 361 13.25 -51.32 69.37
CA VAL A 361 14.07 -51.87 68.27
C VAL A 361 14.45 -50.77 67.27
N PRO A 362 15.62 -50.84 66.63
CA PRO A 362 16.06 -49.84 65.67
C PRO A 362 15.19 -49.84 64.40
N ALA A 363 15.31 -48.77 63.62
CA ALA A 363 14.63 -48.61 62.33
C ALA A 363 14.97 -49.73 61.34
N ALA A 364 16.20 -50.26 61.37
CA ALA A 364 16.62 -51.41 60.57
C ALA A 364 15.78 -52.68 60.84
N ASN A 365 15.14 -52.76 62.00
CA ASN A 365 14.30 -53.87 62.43
C ASN A 365 12.81 -53.49 62.49
N GLY A 366 12.43 -52.36 61.89
CA GLY A 366 11.04 -51.88 61.82
C GLY A 366 10.54 -51.15 63.06
N GLY A 367 11.43 -50.72 63.97
CA GLY A 367 11.05 -49.91 65.13
C GLY A 367 11.49 -48.44 65.04
N TYR A 368 11.41 -47.74 66.16
CA TYR A 368 11.70 -46.30 66.27
C TYR A 368 12.77 -45.97 67.32
N LEU A 369 13.59 -46.93 67.75
CA LEU A 369 14.61 -46.68 68.78
C LEU A 369 15.64 -45.61 68.36
N ASP A 370 15.96 -45.48 67.06
CA ASP A 370 16.79 -44.39 66.55
C ASP A 370 16.15 -43.02 66.79
N LEU A 371 14.84 -42.91 66.55
CA LEU A 371 14.09 -41.68 66.79
C LEU A 371 13.96 -41.39 68.29
N VAL A 372 13.75 -42.42 69.12
CA VAL A 372 13.80 -42.31 70.59
C VAL A 372 15.14 -41.71 71.02
N LYS A 373 16.26 -42.26 70.55
CA LYS A 373 17.61 -41.75 70.84
C LYS A 373 17.73 -40.27 70.47
N THR A 374 17.28 -39.88 69.28
CA THR A 374 17.31 -38.48 68.83
C THR A 374 16.46 -37.57 69.71
N ILE A 375 15.23 -37.98 70.04
CA ILE A 375 14.31 -37.23 70.92
C ILE A 375 14.94 -37.04 72.29
N VAL A 376 15.40 -38.11 72.95
CA VAL A 376 16.01 -38.03 74.28
C VAL A 376 17.27 -37.15 74.27
N THR A 377 18.11 -37.28 73.24
CA THR A 377 19.30 -36.43 73.09
C THR A 377 18.93 -34.95 72.95
N ASP A 378 17.96 -34.63 72.08
CA ASP A 378 17.47 -33.26 71.87
C ASP A 378 16.85 -32.67 73.14
N THR A 379 16.02 -33.45 73.85
CA THR A 379 15.40 -33.04 75.10
C THR A 379 16.43 -32.81 76.20
N VAL A 380 17.36 -33.74 76.44
CA VAL A 380 18.45 -33.56 77.43
C VAL A 380 19.26 -32.30 77.14
N ASN A 381 19.61 -32.06 75.87
CA ASN A 381 20.36 -30.86 75.49
C ASN A 381 19.57 -29.57 75.75
N LYS A 382 18.28 -29.54 75.39
CA LYS A 382 17.39 -28.38 75.58
C LYS A 382 17.14 -28.08 77.06
N GLU A 383 16.83 -29.09 77.85
CA GLU A 383 16.59 -28.92 79.29
C GLU A 383 17.87 -28.55 80.04
N THR A 384 19.01 -29.11 79.64
CA THR A 384 20.32 -28.69 80.16
C THR A 384 20.57 -27.21 79.87
N ALA A 385 20.31 -26.75 78.63
CA ALA A 385 20.46 -25.35 78.25
C ALA A 385 19.46 -24.43 78.98
N ALA A 386 18.27 -24.94 79.30
CA ALA A 386 17.26 -24.25 80.10
C ALA A 386 17.56 -24.27 81.62
N GLY A 387 18.52 -25.07 82.06
CA GLY A 387 18.87 -25.23 83.48
C GLY A 387 17.84 -26.03 84.28
N GLN A 388 17.06 -26.91 83.63
CA GLN A 388 16.07 -27.76 84.30
C GLN A 388 16.61 -29.17 84.60
N GLY A 389 15.98 -29.85 85.58
CA GLY A 389 16.26 -31.23 85.94
C GLY A 389 17.65 -31.49 86.55
N ASN A 390 18.18 -32.70 86.33
CA ASN A 390 19.53 -33.12 86.71
C ASN A 390 20.38 -33.40 85.46
N PRO A 391 20.87 -32.37 84.76
CA PRO A 391 21.51 -32.51 83.45
C PRO A 391 22.78 -33.37 83.49
N ALA A 392 23.53 -33.34 84.60
CA ALA A 392 24.74 -34.15 84.76
C ALA A 392 24.42 -35.65 84.83
N LYS A 393 23.38 -36.02 85.57
CA LYS A 393 22.91 -37.42 85.64
C LYS A 393 22.33 -37.87 84.31
N ALA A 394 21.46 -37.06 83.71
CA ALA A 394 20.83 -37.36 82.43
C ALA A 394 21.85 -37.54 81.29
N ALA A 395 22.91 -36.73 81.24
CA ALA A 395 24.00 -36.89 80.29
C ALA A 395 24.75 -38.22 80.49
N THR A 396 24.96 -38.64 81.74
CA THR A 396 25.61 -39.91 82.08
C THR A 396 24.75 -41.11 81.65
N ASP A 397 23.45 -41.05 81.93
CA ASP A 397 22.50 -42.10 81.55
C ASP A 397 22.33 -42.13 80.01
N LEU A 398 22.31 -40.98 79.34
CA LEU A 398 22.28 -40.90 77.87
C LEU A 398 23.54 -41.54 77.25
N ALA A 399 24.74 -41.28 77.80
CA ALA A 399 25.97 -41.92 77.34
C ALA A 399 25.93 -43.44 77.51
N THR A 400 25.39 -43.91 78.63
CA THR A 400 25.20 -45.35 78.91
C THR A 400 24.21 -45.99 77.93
N ALA A 401 23.08 -45.32 77.67
CA ALA A 401 22.08 -45.77 76.72
C ALA A 401 22.65 -45.88 75.29
N ASN A 402 23.45 -44.91 74.87
CA ASN A 402 24.16 -44.94 73.59
C ASN A 402 25.12 -46.12 73.46
N ASN A 403 25.82 -46.48 74.55
CA ASN A 403 26.69 -47.65 74.59
C ASN A 403 25.89 -48.95 74.44
N TYR A 404 24.77 -49.09 75.15
CA TYR A 404 23.86 -50.23 74.96
C TYR A 404 23.31 -50.32 73.54
N PHE A 405 22.95 -49.18 72.94
CA PHE A 405 22.49 -49.14 71.54
C PHE A 405 23.58 -49.63 70.58
N ALA A 406 24.82 -49.16 70.75
CA ALA A 406 25.96 -49.57 69.92
C ALA A 406 26.30 -51.07 70.04
N ASN A 407 26.08 -51.66 71.23
CA ASN A 407 26.27 -53.09 71.46
C ASN A 407 25.04 -53.95 71.09
N HIS A 408 24.07 -53.39 70.34
CA HIS A 408 22.83 -54.08 69.96
C HIS A 408 21.97 -54.56 71.15
N GLN A 409 22.18 -54.01 72.35
CA GLN A 409 21.39 -54.30 73.55
C GLN A 409 20.17 -53.37 73.62
N TYR A 410 19.32 -53.43 72.59
CA TYR A 410 18.29 -52.42 72.33
C TYR A 410 17.27 -52.23 73.46
N LYS A 411 16.90 -53.33 74.14
CA LYS A 411 16.00 -53.30 75.29
C LYS A 411 16.58 -52.54 76.48
N LEU A 412 17.87 -52.76 76.77
CA LEU A 412 18.59 -52.03 77.81
C LEU A 412 18.81 -50.58 77.41
N ALA A 413 19.14 -50.33 76.13
CA ALA A 413 19.27 -48.99 75.59
C ALA A 413 17.98 -48.18 75.78
N TYR A 414 16.82 -48.73 75.37
CA TYR A 414 15.52 -48.10 75.57
C TYR A 414 15.26 -47.79 77.04
N LYS A 415 15.50 -48.77 77.93
CA LYS A 415 15.32 -48.59 79.38
C LYS A 415 16.15 -47.42 79.91
N THR A 416 17.41 -47.34 79.51
CA THR A 416 18.30 -46.27 79.96
C THR A 416 17.96 -44.93 79.30
N TYR A 417 17.47 -44.91 78.06
CA TYR A 417 16.90 -43.70 77.45
C TYR A 417 15.68 -43.17 78.23
N CYS A 418 14.79 -44.05 78.73
CA CYS A 418 13.71 -43.63 79.62
C CYS A 418 14.24 -42.96 80.89
N THR A 419 15.25 -43.55 81.55
CA THR A 419 15.87 -42.95 82.75
C THR A 419 16.45 -41.58 82.44
N ALA A 420 17.26 -41.47 81.37
CA ALA A 420 17.88 -40.21 80.98
C ALA A 420 16.83 -39.12 80.67
N TYR A 421 15.75 -39.48 79.98
CA TYR A 421 14.63 -38.57 79.70
C TYR A 421 13.95 -38.09 80.99
N ASN A 422 13.65 -39.00 81.93
CA ASN A 422 12.98 -38.67 83.20
C ASN A 422 13.87 -37.93 84.21
N ASP A 423 15.19 -37.85 83.99
CA ASP A 423 16.09 -37.05 84.82
C ASP A 423 16.09 -35.55 84.42
N VAL A 424 15.64 -35.23 83.19
CA VAL A 424 15.54 -33.86 82.67
C VAL A 424 14.11 -33.36 82.50
N ALA A 425 13.15 -34.27 82.26
CA ALA A 425 11.71 -33.99 82.22
C ALA A 425 11.10 -34.04 83.63
#